data_AF-A0A962S7F1-F1
#
_entry.id   AF-A0A962S7F1-F1
#
_cell.length_a   1.000
_cell.length_b   1.000
_cell.length_c   1.000
_cell.angle_alpha   90.00
_cell.angle_beta   90.00
_cell.angle_gamma   90.00
#
_symmetry.space_group_name_H-M   'P 1'
#
loop_
_entity.id
_entity.type
_entity.pdbx_description
1 polymer ?
#
loop_
_entity_poly.entity_id
_entity_poly.type
_entity_poly.pdbx_seq_one_letter_code
_entity_poly.pdbx_strand_id
1 'polypeptide(L)'
;MSNKTKSFITTLAILVILSACAKDMKQSDKLTIQGCTVGGFGAGALAFIKYSGQKDAKEKIAISSMLGCIAGTVVGYHIGKRTEHYTNAQQAADEEIAFNRNSTKELKKYNQQLATNISDYEQQISMIRDSKESAADKKKNLQETKSIIAKQRNKAQTALADVEAELLAAQNQYAQYKDSTPPETSTDWRQELAALQQEKEILSSHVSTLNAMDASI
;
A
#
# COMPACT_ATOMS: atom_id res chain seq x y z
N MET A 1 -39.37 -0.08 36.52
CA MET A 1 -39.14 0.40 35.13
C MET A 1 -37.82 -0.17 34.63
N SER A 2 -37.83 -0.64 33.39
CA SER A 2 -36.98 -1.70 32.82
C SER A 2 -35.53 -1.28 32.51
N ASN A 3 -34.57 -2.16 32.82
CA ASN A 3 -33.14 -2.05 32.53
C ASN A 3 -32.77 -2.18 31.02
N LYS A 4 -33.74 -2.17 30.11
CA LYS A 4 -33.50 -2.37 28.66
C LYS A 4 -33.22 -1.11 27.85
N THR A 5 -33.34 0.09 28.43
CA THR A 5 -33.18 1.37 27.68
C THR A 5 -31.80 2.01 27.80
N LYS A 6 -30.90 1.50 28.65
CA LYS A 6 -29.55 2.08 28.82
C LYS A 6 -28.49 1.49 27.90
N SER A 7 -28.80 0.40 27.19
CA SER A 7 -27.81 -0.32 26.36
C SER A 7 -27.77 0.09 24.88
N PHE A 8 -28.67 0.98 24.44
CA PHE A 8 -28.79 1.35 23.02
C PHE A 8 -28.20 2.73 22.67
N ILE A 9 -27.84 3.55 23.67
CA ILE A 9 -27.36 4.92 23.44
C ILE A 9 -25.82 4.98 23.37
N THR A 10 -25.12 3.95 23.82
CA THR A 10 -23.64 3.94 23.88
C THR A 10 -22.97 3.47 22.58
N THR A 11 -23.68 2.87 21.63
CA THR A 11 -23.10 2.29 20.41
C THR A 11 -23.11 3.26 19.21
N LEU A 12 -23.76 4.43 19.31
CA LEU A 12 -23.90 5.39 18.21
C LEU A 12 -22.89 6.56 18.26
N ALA A 13 -22.02 6.61 19.28
CA ALA A 13 -21.10 7.73 19.51
C ALA A 13 -19.67 7.54 18.93
N ILE A 14 -19.35 6.38 18.35
CA ILE A 14 -17.99 6.08 17.84
C ILE A 14 -17.84 6.34 16.33
N LEU A 15 -18.92 6.65 15.60
CA LEU A 15 -18.90 6.88 14.16
C LEU A 15 -18.69 8.35 13.71
N VAL A 16 -18.55 9.30 14.63
CA VAL A 16 -18.52 10.75 14.30
C VAL A 16 -17.11 11.38 14.45
N ILE A 17 -16.09 10.63 14.90
CA ILE A 17 -14.74 11.20 15.12
C ILE A 17 -13.87 11.20 13.84
N LEU A 18 -14.34 10.64 12.72
CA LEU A 18 -13.59 10.63 11.45
C LEU A 18 -13.83 11.84 10.52
N SER A 19 -14.72 12.79 10.85
CA SER A 19 -15.06 13.92 9.97
C SER A 19 -14.51 15.29 10.40
N ALA A 20 -13.53 15.35 11.31
CA ALA A 20 -13.10 16.62 11.93
C ALA A 20 -11.67 17.12 11.61
N CYS A 21 -10.96 16.56 10.63
CA CYS A 21 -9.71 17.14 10.09
C CYS A 21 -9.87 17.70 8.67
N ALA A 22 -11.02 18.30 8.37
CA ALA A 22 -11.30 18.93 7.08
C ALA A 22 -11.98 20.29 7.23
N LYS A 23 -11.37 21.23 7.94
CA LYS A 23 -11.77 22.65 7.90
C LYS A 23 -10.54 23.55 7.94
N ASP A 24 -10.09 23.89 6.73
CA ASP A 24 -9.50 25.17 6.27
C ASP A 24 -8.49 24.95 5.13
N MET A 25 -8.92 24.25 4.07
CA MET A 25 -8.28 24.34 2.76
C MET A 25 -9.16 25.21 1.86
N LYS A 26 -8.66 26.41 1.55
CA LYS A 26 -9.30 27.35 0.63
C LYS A 26 -9.47 26.72 -0.75
N GLN A 27 -10.73 26.45 -1.08
CA GLN A 27 -11.39 26.43 -2.38
C GLN A 27 -10.52 26.71 -3.63
N SER A 28 -9.75 25.72 -4.07
CA SER A 28 -9.51 25.38 -5.48
C SER A 28 -9.00 23.94 -5.53
N ASP A 29 -9.59 23.15 -6.43
CA ASP A 29 -9.43 21.71 -6.64
C ASP A 29 -10.19 20.80 -5.67
N LYS A 30 -11.32 20.29 -6.17
CA LYS A 30 -12.15 19.24 -5.55
C LYS A 30 -11.30 17.99 -5.34
N LEU A 31 -10.84 17.82 -4.10
CA LEU A 31 -10.19 16.63 -3.61
C LEU A 31 -11.26 15.60 -3.23
N THR A 32 -11.54 14.63 -4.09
CA THR A 32 -12.44 13.51 -3.75
C THR A 32 -11.70 12.49 -2.90
N ILE A 33 -11.59 12.75 -1.59
CA ILE A 33 -11.21 11.74 -0.59
C ILE A 33 -12.49 10.99 -0.21
N GLN A 34 -12.85 9.96 -0.97
CA GLN A 34 -13.83 8.96 -0.55
C GLN A 34 -13.27 7.58 -0.85
N GLY A 35 -13.07 6.77 0.18
CA GLY A 35 -12.94 5.32 0.03
C GLY A 35 -11.59 4.71 0.36
N CYS A 36 -11.11 4.86 1.61
CA CYS A 36 -10.34 3.79 2.25
C CYS A 36 -11.34 2.85 2.93
N THR A 37 -12.14 2.11 2.15
CA THR A 37 -13.09 1.14 2.71
C THR A 37 -12.42 -0.21 2.90
N VAL A 38 -12.67 -0.77 4.08
CA VAL A 38 -12.18 -2.05 4.61
C VAL A 38 -12.59 -3.21 3.69
N GLY A 39 -11.62 -3.88 3.09
CA GLY A 39 -11.85 -5.12 2.35
C GLY A 39 -10.76 -5.43 1.33
N GLY A 40 -9.77 -6.24 1.72
CA GLY A 40 -8.75 -6.75 0.81
C GLY A 40 -7.66 -5.74 0.45
N PHE A 41 -6.59 -6.23 -0.16
CA PHE A 41 -5.45 -5.47 -0.72
C PHE A 41 -5.86 -4.41 -1.79
N GLY A 42 -7.13 -4.03 -1.89
CA GLY A 42 -7.70 -3.17 -2.92
C GLY A 42 -8.67 -2.13 -2.35
N ALA A 43 -8.13 -1.02 -1.84
CA ALA A 43 -8.84 0.27 -1.75
C ALA A 43 -7.82 1.42 -1.71
N GLY A 44 -6.98 1.49 -2.74
CA GLY A 44 -6.04 2.60 -2.90
C GLY A 44 -6.79 3.86 -3.33
N ALA A 45 -7.16 4.72 -2.38
CA ALA A 45 -7.55 6.10 -2.66
C ALA A 45 -6.35 6.80 -3.33
N LEU A 46 -6.52 7.21 -4.60
CA LEU A 46 -5.54 8.04 -5.31
C LEU A 46 -5.72 9.50 -4.89
N ALA A 47 -5.07 9.90 -3.79
CA ALA A 47 -4.92 11.31 -3.47
C ALA A 47 -3.78 11.89 -4.31
N PHE A 48 -4.11 12.53 -5.43
CA PHE A 48 -3.20 13.41 -6.14
C PHE A 48 -3.23 14.79 -5.48
N ILE A 49 -2.23 15.11 -4.66
CA ILE A 49 -1.99 16.52 -4.27
C ILE A 49 -0.98 17.09 -5.25
N LYS A 50 -1.48 17.80 -6.26
CA LYS A 50 -0.65 18.65 -7.12
C LYS A 50 -0.41 19.95 -6.37
N TYR A 51 0.75 20.12 -5.75
CA TYR A 51 1.14 21.40 -5.16
C TYR A 51 1.60 22.36 -6.28
N SER A 52 0.65 22.86 -7.08
CA SER A 52 0.92 23.95 -8.02
C SER A 52 0.30 25.24 -7.50
N GLY A 53 1.09 26.06 -6.82
CA GLY A 53 0.52 27.31 -6.32
C GLY A 53 1.48 28.27 -5.64
N GLN A 54 2.52 28.75 -6.34
CA GLN A 54 2.86 30.18 -6.33
C GLN A 54 3.50 30.56 -7.67
N LYS A 55 3.03 31.67 -8.24
CA LYS A 55 3.26 32.16 -9.60
C LYS A 55 4.59 32.91 -9.81
N ASP A 56 5.55 32.78 -8.90
CA ASP A 56 6.86 33.42 -9.06
C ASP A 56 7.91 32.44 -9.61
N ALA A 57 7.75 32.18 -10.90
CA ALA A 57 8.71 31.95 -12.00
C ALA A 57 10.15 31.42 -11.80
N LYS A 58 10.52 30.68 -10.76
CA LYS A 58 11.72 29.82 -10.79
C LYS A 58 11.42 28.46 -10.16
N GLU A 59 10.97 27.54 -11.04
CA GLU A 59 10.86 26.08 -10.86
C GLU A 59 10.61 25.60 -9.42
N LYS A 60 9.37 25.76 -8.95
CA LYS A 60 8.91 25.01 -7.78
C LYS A 60 8.73 23.55 -8.19
N ILE A 61 9.68 22.71 -7.79
CA ILE A 61 9.63 21.26 -7.91
C ILE A 61 8.29 20.80 -7.35
N ALA A 62 7.41 20.35 -8.25
CA ALA A 62 6.12 19.80 -7.85
C ALA A 62 6.38 18.45 -7.19
N ILE A 63 6.36 18.44 -5.86
CA ILE A 63 6.42 17.20 -5.10
C ILE A 63 5.11 16.44 -5.31
N SER A 64 5.09 15.53 -6.28
CA SER A 64 4.03 14.53 -6.49
C SER A 64 4.13 13.47 -5.39
N SER A 65 3.76 13.82 -4.16
CA SER A 65 3.57 12.82 -3.11
C SER A 65 2.26 12.06 -3.36
N MET A 66 2.27 11.15 -4.33
CA MET A 66 1.18 10.22 -4.59
C MET A 66 1.14 9.17 -3.46
N LEU A 67 0.65 9.58 -2.29
CA LEU A 67 0.48 8.74 -1.12
C LEU A 67 -0.81 7.91 -1.29
N GLY A 68 -0.75 6.92 -2.17
CA GLY A 68 -1.77 5.87 -2.24
C GLY A 68 -1.74 5.01 -0.97
N CYS A 69 -2.87 4.89 -0.29
CA CYS A 69 -3.07 4.01 0.87
C CYS A 69 -3.11 2.53 0.43
N ILE A 70 -1.98 1.97 -0.02
CA ILE A 70 -1.93 0.57 -0.48
C ILE A 70 -1.43 -0.39 0.62
N ALA A 71 -0.72 0.10 1.64
CA ALA A 71 -0.13 -0.76 2.66
C ALA A 71 -0.91 -0.69 3.99
N GLY A 72 -1.46 -1.82 4.44
CA GLY A 72 -1.52 -2.10 5.88
C GLY A 72 -2.82 -2.57 6.52
N THR A 73 -3.78 -3.23 5.85
CA THR A 73 -5.02 -3.61 6.55
C THR A 73 -5.45 -5.08 6.54
N VAL A 74 -4.71 -6.04 5.95
CA VAL A 74 -5.36 -7.35 5.68
C VAL A 74 -4.62 -8.61 6.13
N VAL A 75 -3.29 -8.60 6.35
CA VAL A 75 -2.56 -9.89 6.42
C VAL A 75 -2.76 -10.70 7.71
N GLY A 76 -3.11 -10.10 8.86
CA GLY A 76 -3.26 -10.88 10.10
C GLY A 76 -4.65 -11.50 10.35
N TYR A 77 -5.72 -10.80 9.96
CA TYR A 77 -7.08 -11.11 10.44
C TYR A 77 -7.78 -12.23 9.65
N HIS A 78 -7.30 -12.54 8.44
CA HIS A 78 -8.02 -13.40 7.50
C HIS A 78 -7.53 -14.84 7.42
N ILE A 79 -6.27 -15.17 7.75
CA ILE A 79 -5.74 -16.53 7.55
C ILE A 79 -6.53 -17.55 8.38
N GLY A 80 -6.75 -17.30 9.68
CA GLY A 80 -7.52 -18.20 10.54
C GLY A 80 -8.99 -18.34 10.12
N LYS A 81 -9.61 -17.26 9.64
CA LYS A 81 -11.00 -17.27 9.18
C LYS A 81 -11.18 -17.89 7.79
N ARG A 82 -10.19 -17.76 6.90
CA ARG A 82 -10.20 -18.36 5.55
C ARG A 82 -10.29 -19.88 5.63
N THR A 83 -9.50 -20.49 6.51
CA THR A 83 -9.50 -21.95 6.68
C THR A 83 -10.79 -22.52 7.28
N GLU A 84 -11.55 -21.71 8.04
CA GLU A 84 -12.81 -22.15 8.66
C GLU A 84 -13.94 -22.39 7.66
N HIS A 85 -13.85 -21.84 6.44
CA HIS A 85 -14.91 -21.90 5.43
C HIS A 85 -14.72 -23.02 4.39
N TYR A 86 -13.59 -23.71 4.37
CA TYR A 86 -13.34 -24.76 3.39
C TYR A 86 -14.13 -26.02 3.70
N THR A 87 -15.00 -26.43 2.79
CA THR A 87 -15.73 -27.70 2.92
C THR A 87 -14.90 -28.88 2.42
N ASN A 88 -13.97 -28.67 1.49
CA ASN A 88 -13.10 -29.69 0.90
C ASN A 88 -11.83 -29.08 0.28
N ALA A 89 -10.89 -29.94 -0.12
CA ALA A 89 -9.60 -29.55 -0.68
C ALA A 89 -9.70 -28.77 -2.01
N GLN A 90 -10.66 -29.11 -2.86
CA GLN A 90 -10.88 -28.40 -4.13
C GLN A 90 -11.36 -26.97 -3.87
N GLN A 91 -12.33 -26.79 -2.97
CA GLN A 91 -12.80 -25.46 -2.58
C GLN A 91 -11.67 -24.63 -1.94
N ALA A 92 -10.87 -25.25 -1.05
CA ALA A 92 -9.71 -24.58 -0.47
C ALA A 92 -8.75 -24.09 -1.56
N ALA A 93 -8.43 -24.96 -2.54
CA ALA A 93 -7.54 -24.61 -3.63
C ALA A 93 -8.11 -23.50 -4.53
N ASP A 94 -9.39 -23.55 -4.91
CA ASP A 94 -10.02 -22.55 -5.78
C ASP A 94 -10.07 -21.17 -5.11
N GLU A 95 -10.42 -21.11 -3.82
CA GLU A 95 -10.44 -19.87 -3.05
C GLU A 95 -9.04 -19.29 -2.88
N GLU A 96 -8.04 -20.13 -2.61
CA GLU A 96 -6.65 -19.71 -2.46
C GLU A 96 -6.01 -19.27 -3.77
N ILE A 97 -6.32 -19.93 -4.89
CA ILE A 97 -5.93 -19.48 -6.23
C ILE A 97 -6.51 -18.09 -6.51
N ALA A 98 -7.81 -17.90 -6.29
CA ALA A 98 -8.48 -16.62 -6.54
C ALA A 98 -7.92 -15.51 -5.65
N PHE A 99 -7.66 -15.82 -4.37
CA PHE A 99 -7.06 -14.90 -3.42
C PHE A 99 -5.63 -14.51 -3.84
N ASN A 100 -4.76 -15.48 -4.13
CA ASN A 100 -3.37 -15.24 -4.54
C ASN A 100 -3.29 -14.45 -5.84
N ARG A 101 -4.18 -14.73 -6.81
CA ARG A 101 -4.29 -13.99 -8.05
C ARG A 101 -4.65 -12.52 -7.81
N ASN A 102 -5.62 -12.27 -6.94
CA ASN A 102 -6.02 -10.90 -6.61
C ASN A 102 -4.91 -10.15 -5.85
N SER A 103 -4.26 -10.80 -4.88
CA SER A 103 -3.13 -10.24 -4.14
C SER A 103 -1.95 -9.92 -5.06
N THR A 104 -1.62 -10.81 -6.00
CA THR A 104 -0.57 -10.59 -7.01
C THR A 104 -0.90 -9.38 -7.90
N LYS A 105 -2.15 -9.26 -8.35
CA LYS A 105 -2.60 -8.13 -9.18
C LYS A 105 -2.46 -6.79 -8.45
N GLU A 106 -2.88 -6.71 -7.19
CA GLU A 106 -2.76 -5.48 -6.40
C GLU A 106 -1.31 -5.17 -6.05
N LEU A 107 -0.50 -6.18 -5.72
CA LEU A 107 0.93 -6.01 -5.47
C LEU A 107 1.67 -5.52 -6.72
N LYS A 108 1.33 -6.05 -7.90
CA LYS A 108 1.87 -5.58 -9.18
C LYS A 108 1.54 -4.10 -9.43
N LYS A 109 0.30 -3.69 -9.18
CA LYS A 109 -0.11 -2.28 -9.29
C LYS A 109 0.65 -1.40 -8.29
N TYR A 110 0.85 -1.89 -7.07
CA TYR A 110 1.67 -1.20 -6.07
C TYR A 110 3.11 -1.04 -6.53
N ASN A 111 3.73 -2.10 -7.04
CA ASN A 111 5.09 -2.10 -7.58
C ASN A 111 5.24 -1.11 -8.74
N GLN A 112 4.28 -1.08 -9.67
CA GLN A 112 4.27 -0.11 -10.77
C GLN A 112 4.22 1.34 -10.26
N GLN A 113 3.35 1.61 -9.27
CA GLN A 113 3.28 2.94 -8.67
C GLN A 113 4.58 3.30 -7.94
N LEU A 114 5.17 2.35 -7.22
CA LEU A 114 6.40 2.55 -6.47
C LEU A 114 7.58 2.82 -7.40
N ALA A 115 7.66 2.11 -8.53
CA ALA A 115 8.66 2.35 -9.57
C ALA A 115 8.56 3.78 -10.14
N THR A 116 7.35 4.25 -10.45
CA THR A 116 7.13 5.64 -10.88
C THR A 116 7.58 6.64 -9.82
N ASN A 117 7.20 6.44 -8.56
CA ASN A 117 7.60 7.31 -7.46
C ASN A 117 9.14 7.35 -7.29
N ILE A 118 9.80 6.20 -7.40
CA ILE A 118 11.27 6.08 -7.33
C ILE A 118 11.92 6.91 -8.45
N SER A 119 11.45 6.77 -9.70
CA SER A 119 11.95 7.56 -10.82
C SER A 119 11.72 9.06 -10.62
N ASP A 120 10.55 9.46 -10.10
CA ASP A 120 10.25 10.86 -9.79
C ASP A 120 11.20 11.41 -8.71
N TYR A 121 11.54 10.60 -7.70
CA TYR A 121 12.49 10.99 -6.65
C TYR A 121 13.90 11.15 -7.19
N GLU A 122 14.36 10.26 -8.06
CA GLU A 122 15.69 10.38 -8.72
C GLU A 122 15.81 11.67 -9.49
N GLN A 123 14.79 11.98 -10.30
CA GLN A 123 14.75 13.21 -11.08
C GLN A 123 14.77 14.44 -10.16
N GLN A 124 13.97 14.45 -9.10
CA GLN A 124 13.93 15.55 -8.13
C GLN A 124 15.28 15.74 -7.44
N ILE A 125 15.91 14.67 -6.98
CA ILE A 125 17.24 14.74 -6.34
C ILE A 125 18.27 15.30 -7.31
N SER A 126 18.29 14.86 -8.57
CA SER A 126 19.19 15.41 -9.60
C SER A 126 18.94 16.89 -9.83
N MET A 127 17.68 17.29 -10.02
CA MET A 127 17.31 18.70 -10.22
C MET A 127 17.75 19.59 -9.06
N ILE A 128 17.55 19.17 -7.81
CA ILE A 128 17.99 19.93 -6.63
C ILE A 128 19.53 20.04 -6.58
N ARG A 129 20.24 18.96 -6.92
CA ARG A 129 21.72 18.96 -6.97
C ARG A 129 22.24 19.93 -8.04
N ASP A 130 21.62 19.92 -9.22
CA ASP A 130 22.03 20.73 -10.39
C ASP A 130 21.52 22.18 -10.35
N SER A 131 20.59 22.51 -9.45
CA SER A 131 19.99 23.84 -9.37
C SER A 131 21.02 24.93 -9.05
N LYS A 132 20.73 26.19 -9.41
CA LYS A 132 21.56 27.36 -9.03
C LYS A 132 21.14 27.97 -7.68
N GLU A 133 20.33 27.26 -6.90
CA GLU A 133 19.88 27.69 -5.58
C GLU A 133 21.05 27.80 -4.59
N SER A 134 20.82 28.54 -3.49
CA SER A 134 21.81 28.60 -2.42
C SER A 134 22.02 27.22 -1.79
N ALA A 135 23.19 26.96 -1.21
CA ALA A 135 23.46 25.70 -0.53
C ALA A 135 22.47 25.43 0.63
N ALA A 136 21.97 26.48 1.28
CA ALA A 136 20.97 26.37 2.33
C ALA A 136 19.60 25.90 1.78
N ASP A 137 19.17 26.46 0.65
CA ASP A 137 17.91 26.07 0.01
C ASP A 137 17.98 24.64 -0.54
N LYS A 138 19.09 24.26 -1.19
CA LYS A 138 19.33 22.88 -1.63
C LYS A 138 19.25 21.90 -0.48
N LYS A 139 19.93 22.19 0.64
CA LYS A 139 19.92 21.34 1.83
C LYS A 139 18.51 21.18 2.38
N LYS A 140 17.73 22.27 2.44
CA LYS A 140 16.34 22.23 2.88
C LYS A 140 15.48 21.34 1.96
N ASN A 141 15.55 21.56 0.65
CA ASN A 141 14.80 20.79 -0.35
C ASN A 141 15.17 19.30 -0.28
N LEU A 142 16.46 18.98 -0.17
CA LEU A 142 16.95 17.62 0.02
C LEU A 142 16.40 16.97 1.31
N GLN A 143 16.37 17.69 2.43
CA GLN A 143 15.79 17.17 3.68
C GLN A 143 14.27 16.91 3.57
N GLU A 144 13.54 17.75 2.83
CA GLU A 144 12.12 17.54 2.57
C GLU A 144 11.90 16.29 1.70
N THR A 145 12.65 16.14 0.61
CA THR A 145 12.65 14.93 -0.23
C THR A 145 13.01 13.68 0.58
N LYS A 146 14.03 13.76 1.44
CA LYS A 146 14.43 12.67 2.34
C LYS A 146 13.29 12.22 3.24
N SER A 147 12.56 13.16 3.85
CA SER A 147 11.40 12.86 4.70
C SER A 147 10.29 12.12 3.94
N ILE A 148 10.06 12.48 2.67
CA ILE A 148 9.08 11.81 1.81
C ILE A 148 9.53 10.39 1.46
N ILE A 149 10.79 10.22 1.05
CA ILE A 149 11.38 8.91 0.74
C ILE A 149 11.33 8.00 1.96
N ALA A 150 11.69 8.50 3.15
CA ALA A 150 11.63 7.74 4.39
C ALA A 150 10.21 7.24 4.72
N LYS A 151 9.18 8.08 4.53
CA LYS A 151 7.78 7.67 4.69
C LYS A 151 7.39 6.59 3.68
N GLN A 152 7.78 6.76 2.42
CA GLN A 152 7.47 5.79 1.37
C GLN A 152 8.17 4.45 1.62
N ARG A 153 9.44 4.49 2.06
CA ARG A 153 10.20 3.31 2.48
C ARG A 153 9.49 2.57 3.59
N ASN A 154 9.11 3.25 4.68
CA ASN A 154 8.48 2.59 5.81
C ASN A 154 7.17 1.89 5.40
N LYS A 155 6.36 2.52 4.53
CA LYS A 155 5.17 1.89 3.95
C LYS A 155 5.51 0.66 3.11
N ALA A 156 6.52 0.74 2.26
CA ALA A 156 6.95 -0.37 1.41
C ALA A 156 7.54 -1.52 2.25
N GLN A 157 8.23 -1.24 3.36
CA GLN A 157 8.71 -2.23 4.32
C GLN A 157 7.57 -2.96 5.02
N THR A 158 6.55 -2.23 5.48
CA THR A 158 5.34 -2.85 6.04
C THR A 158 4.64 -3.73 5.00
N ALA A 159 4.46 -3.24 3.77
CA ALA A 159 3.88 -4.03 2.70
C ALA A 159 4.69 -5.28 2.37
N LEU A 160 6.03 -5.19 2.42
CA LEU A 160 6.90 -6.35 2.19
C LEU A 160 6.73 -7.40 3.26
N ALA A 161 6.72 -7.01 4.54
CA ALA A 161 6.49 -7.92 5.66
C ALA A 161 5.10 -8.58 5.59
N ASP A 162 4.08 -7.81 5.19
CA ASP A 162 2.73 -8.30 4.95
C ASP A 162 2.71 -9.36 3.82
N VAL A 163 3.33 -9.08 2.67
CA VAL A 163 3.38 -10.04 1.56
C VAL A 163 4.19 -11.30 1.93
N GLU A 164 5.26 -11.16 2.71
CA GLU A 164 6.05 -12.29 3.22
C GLU A 164 5.21 -13.22 4.11
N ALA A 165 4.44 -12.65 5.03
CA ALA A 165 3.56 -13.42 5.90
C ALA A 165 2.43 -14.12 5.12
N GLU A 166 1.82 -13.43 4.15
CA GLU A 166 0.78 -14.02 3.29
C GLU A 166 1.33 -15.14 2.42
N LEU A 167 2.50 -14.95 1.80
CA LEU A 167 3.13 -15.96 0.97
C LEU A 167 3.46 -17.22 1.78
N LEU A 168 3.97 -17.06 3.01
CA LEU A 168 4.23 -18.17 3.91
C LEU A 168 2.94 -18.93 4.26
N ALA A 169 1.85 -18.21 4.55
CA ALA A 169 0.56 -18.81 4.84
C ALA A 169 0.01 -19.61 3.63
N ALA A 170 0.05 -19.01 2.44
CA ALA A 170 -0.41 -19.62 1.20
C ALA A 170 0.44 -20.85 0.82
N GLN A 171 1.76 -20.82 1.06
CA GLN A 171 2.64 -21.97 0.89
C GLN A 171 2.31 -23.12 1.86
N ASN A 172 2.02 -22.80 3.13
CA ASN A 172 1.63 -23.79 4.13
C ASN A 172 0.30 -24.46 3.76
N GLN A 173 -0.69 -23.68 3.30
CA GLN A 173 -1.96 -24.22 2.83
C GLN A 173 -1.78 -25.10 1.59
N TYR A 174 -0.99 -24.66 0.61
CA TYR A 174 -0.66 -25.50 -0.55
C TYR A 174 -0.04 -26.84 -0.11
N ALA A 175 0.93 -26.81 0.80
CA ALA A 175 1.56 -28.02 1.32
C ALA A 175 0.57 -28.97 2.02
N GLN A 176 -0.44 -28.42 2.69
CA GLN A 176 -1.49 -29.18 3.38
C GLN A 176 -2.46 -29.87 2.41
N TYR A 177 -2.84 -29.20 1.32
CA TYR A 177 -3.92 -29.66 0.43
C TYR A 177 -3.44 -30.29 -0.89
N LYS A 178 -2.16 -30.14 -1.26
CA LYS A 178 -1.63 -30.55 -2.58
C LYS A 178 -1.91 -32.00 -2.98
N ASP A 179 -1.94 -32.94 -2.03
CA ASP A 179 -2.12 -34.37 -2.30
C ASP A 179 -3.60 -34.75 -2.46
N SER A 180 -4.49 -33.91 -1.93
CA SER A 180 -5.96 -34.04 -2.01
C SER A 180 -6.56 -33.14 -3.11
N THR A 181 -5.73 -32.39 -3.81
CA THR A 181 -6.12 -31.43 -4.85
C THR A 181 -5.84 -32.05 -6.23
N PRO A 182 -6.75 -31.93 -7.21
CA PRO A 182 -6.51 -32.39 -8.57
C PRO A 182 -5.20 -31.83 -9.16
N PRO A 183 -4.46 -32.60 -9.98
CA PRO A 183 -3.16 -32.19 -10.50
C PRO A 183 -3.16 -30.86 -11.27
N GLU A 184 -4.23 -30.57 -11.99
CA GLU A 184 -4.43 -29.31 -12.72
C GLU A 184 -4.55 -28.12 -11.75
N THR A 185 -5.50 -28.17 -10.81
CA THR A 185 -5.68 -27.16 -9.76
C THR A 185 -4.41 -26.97 -8.92
N SER A 186 -3.69 -28.06 -8.60
CA SER A 186 -2.42 -28.00 -7.88
C SER A 186 -1.32 -27.29 -8.69
N THR A 187 -1.34 -27.42 -10.01
CA THR A 187 -0.41 -26.73 -10.91
C THR A 187 -0.73 -25.24 -10.98
N ASP A 188 -1.99 -24.87 -11.10
CA ASP A 188 -2.44 -23.48 -11.11
C ASP A 188 -2.10 -22.78 -9.79
N TRP A 189 -2.34 -23.43 -8.65
CA TRP A 189 -1.97 -22.88 -7.34
C TRP A 189 -0.47 -22.60 -7.23
N ARG A 190 0.39 -23.52 -7.70
CA ARG A 190 1.85 -23.26 -7.73
C ARG A 190 2.21 -22.06 -8.60
N GLN A 191 1.53 -21.87 -9.74
CA GLN A 191 1.79 -20.73 -10.62
C GLN A 191 1.43 -19.40 -9.93
N GLU A 192 0.29 -19.33 -9.24
CA GLU A 192 -0.11 -18.14 -8.50
C GLU A 192 0.84 -17.84 -7.33
N LEU A 193 1.30 -18.87 -6.60
CA LEU A 193 2.33 -18.70 -5.56
C LEU A 193 3.65 -18.18 -6.13
N ALA A 194 4.07 -18.68 -7.30
CA ALA A 194 5.29 -18.22 -7.97
C ALA A 194 5.15 -16.76 -8.43
N ALA A 195 3.99 -16.37 -8.95
CA ALA A 195 3.71 -14.99 -9.35
C ALA A 195 3.72 -14.03 -8.15
N LEU A 196 3.10 -14.42 -7.03
CA LEU A 196 3.13 -13.64 -5.79
C LEU A 196 4.55 -13.47 -5.25
N GLN A 197 5.33 -14.55 -5.26
CA GLN A 197 6.75 -14.55 -4.88
C GLN A 197 7.59 -13.64 -5.79
N GLN A 198 7.34 -13.63 -7.11
CA GLN A 198 8.03 -12.74 -8.03
C GLN A 198 7.74 -11.25 -7.71
N GLU A 199 6.47 -10.90 -7.50
CA GLU A 199 6.07 -9.52 -7.19
C GLU A 199 6.60 -9.08 -5.80
N LYS A 200 6.75 -10.00 -4.84
CA LYS A 200 7.44 -9.75 -3.57
C LYS A 200 8.90 -9.36 -3.77
N GLU A 201 9.63 -10.05 -4.65
CA GLU A 201 11.04 -9.72 -4.93
C GLU A 201 11.19 -8.36 -5.61
N ILE A 202 10.25 -7.98 -6.48
CA ILE A 202 10.19 -6.64 -7.07
C ILE A 202 10.00 -5.59 -5.97
N LEU A 203 9.06 -5.83 -5.03
CA LEU A 203 8.85 -4.93 -3.90
C LEU A 203 10.10 -4.82 -3.01
N SER A 204 10.76 -5.93 -2.73
CA SER A 204 12.02 -5.97 -1.98
C SER A 204 13.10 -5.11 -2.65
N SER A 205 13.24 -5.22 -3.98
CA SER A 205 14.16 -4.38 -4.77
C SER A 205 13.82 -2.89 -4.67
N HIS A 206 12.54 -2.52 -4.72
CA HIS A 206 12.12 -1.13 -4.51
C HIS A 206 12.43 -0.61 -3.11
N VAL A 207 12.23 -1.44 -2.06
CA VAL A 207 12.61 -1.09 -0.68
C VAL A 207 14.12 -0.84 -0.57
N SER A 208 14.93 -1.69 -1.18
CA SER A 208 16.40 -1.52 -1.24
C SER A 208 16.79 -0.22 -1.94
N THR A 209 16.12 0.10 -3.06
CA THR A 209 16.35 1.33 -3.81
C THR A 209 16.02 2.58 -2.98
N LEU A 210 14.87 2.59 -2.29
CA LEU A 210 14.48 3.69 -1.40
C LEU A 210 15.45 3.86 -0.23
N ASN A 211 15.98 2.76 0.32
CA ASN A 211 17.04 2.80 1.34
C ASN A 211 18.31 3.48 0.83
N ALA A 212 18.76 3.13 -0.38
CA ALA A 212 19.95 3.72 -0.98
C ALA A 212 19.75 5.23 -1.24
N MET A 213 18.57 5.64 -1.70
CA MET A 213 18.25 7.06 -1.91
C MET A 213 18.29 7.85 -0.62
N ASP A 214 17.64 7.36 0.44
CA ASP A 214 17.62 7.96 1.78
C ASP A 214 19.04 8.12 2.37
N ALA A 215 19.94 7.18 2.10
CA ALA A 215 21.34 7.23 2.51
C ALA A 215 22.19 8.21 1.67
N SER A 216 21.82 8.47 0.42
CA SER A 216 22.56 9.33 -0.51
C SER A 216 22.25 10.83 -0.36
N ILE A 217 21.23 11.17 0.42
CA ILE A 217 20.79 12.54 0.71
C ILE A 217 21.24 12.96 2.12
#